data_AF-I1CI13-F1
#
_entry.id   AF-I1CI13-F1
#
_cell.length_a   1.000
_cell.length_b   1.000
_cell.length_c   1.000
_cell.angle_alpha   90.00
_cell.angle_beta   90.00
_cell.angle_gamma   90.00
#
_symmetry.space_group_name_H-M   'P 1'
#
loop_
_entity.id
_entity.type
_entity.pdbx_description
1 polymer ?
#
loop_
_entity_poly.entity_id
_entity_poly.type
_entity_poly.pdbx_seq_one_letter_code
_entity_poly.pdbx_strand_id
1 'polypeptide(L)'
;MAYRPAPIKIAKHVSSLLKGRLMKQPPVWLPVVQSIPPGPSIIRSQNEQVNVSGQSELEKALFTQQQTKTRLRHSQKHLRTPPPRPRAIVYPEDKLRKQFYKDHPFELARPKVLVENELGVNRTDFSKLMLDGMHPSQIDGEA
;
A
#
# COMPACT_ATOMS: atom_id res chain seq x y z
N MET A 1 17.65 -33.87 -8.40
CA MET A 1 17.24 -32.57 -7.81
C MET A 1 16.63 -32.83 -6.45
N ALA A 2 17.21 -32.31 -5.36
CA ALA A 2 16.65 -32.47 -4.02
C ALA A 2 15.35 -31.66 -3.92
N TYR A 3 14.24 -32.32 -3.57
CA TYR A 3 12.97 -31.67 -3.28
C TYR A 3 13.18 -30.66 -2.13
N ARG A 4 13.18 -29.36 -2.43
CA ARG A 4 13.28 -28.33 -1.41
C ARG A 4 11.87 -28.08 -0.86
N PRO A 5 11.60 -28.35 0.43
CA PRO A 5 10.30 -28.03 1.00
C PRO A 5 10.08 -26.50 0.91
N ALA A 6 8.84 -26.08 0.70
CA ALA A 6 8.49 -24.66 0.75
C ALA A 6 8.96 -24.07 2.11
N PRO A 7 9.61 -22.89 2.14
CA PRO A 7 10.16 -22.33 3.38
C PRO A 7 9.15 -22.24 4.53
N ILE A 8 7.88 -21.93 4.22
CA ILE A 8 6.75 -21.87 5.17
C ILE A 8 6.50 -23.21 5.86
N LYS A 9 6.79 -24.33 5.19
CA LYS A 9 6.54 -25.70 5.67
C LYS A 9 7.76 -26.31 6.37
N ILE A 10 8.81 -25.53 6.66
CA ILE A 10 10.05 -26.05 7.23
C ILE A 10 9.84 -26.69 8.61
N ALA A 11 9.03 -26.09 9.47
CA ALA A 11 8.73 -26.64 10.80
C ALA A 11 8.00 -28.00 10.71
N LYS A 12 7.08 -28.15 9.75
CA LYS A 12 6.38 -29.41 9.46
C LYS A 12 7.33 -30.48 8.91
N HIS A 13 8.26 -30.08 8.06
CA HIS A 13 9.25 -30.99 7.50
C HIS A 13 10.22 -31.50 8.58
N VAL A 14 10.75 -30.59 9.40
CA VAL A 14 11.63 -30.92 10.53
C VAL A 14 10.92 -31.79 11.57
N SER A 15 9.67 -31.49 11.91
CA SER A 15 8.90 -32.34 12.84
C SER A 15 8.66 -33.74 12.28
N SER A 16 8.45 -33.88 10.97
CA SER A 16 8.38 -35.19 10.30
C SER A 16 9.71 -35.94 10.36
N LEU A 17 10.84 -35.26 10.19
CA LEU A 17 12.18 -35.86 10.27
C LEU A 17 12.51 -36.31 11.69
N LEU A 18 12.14 -35.53 12.71
CA LEU A 18 12.26 -35.91 14.11
C LEU A 18 11.38 -37.12 14.44
N LYS A 19 10.11 -37.11 13.99
CA LYS A 19 9.17 -38.24 14.16
C LYS A 19 9.68 -39.51 13.50
N GLY A 20 10.26 -39.40 12.31
CA GLY A 20 10.87 -40.51 11.58
C GLY A 20 12.23 -40.95 12.13
N ARG A 21 12.76 -40.29 13.17
CA ARG A 21 14.11 -40.51 13.72
C ARG A 21 15.24 -40.31 12.69
N LEU A 22 14.99 -39.54 11.63
CA LEU A 22 16.01 -39.11 10.66
C LEU A 22 16.87 -37.98 11.21
N MET A 23 16.34 -37.19 12.15
CA MET A 23 17.10 -36.22 12.94
C MET A 23 17.06 -36.58 14.42
N LYS A 24 18.22 -36.47 15.08
CA LYS A 24 18.40 -36.87 16.48
C LYS A 24 18.00 -35.78 17.46
N GLN A 25 18.32 -34.53 17.15
CA GLN A 25 18.08 -33.39 18.02
C GLN A 25 17.20 -32.36 17.31
N PRO A 26 16.22 -31.77 18.02
CA PRO A 26 15.45 -30.67 17.47
C PRO A 26 16.35 -29.44 17.32
N PRO A 27 16.25 -28.70 16.21
CA PRO A 27 16.99 -27.45 16.08
C PRO A 27 16.42 -26.38 17.02
N VAL A 28 17.30 -25.51 17.52
CA VAL A 28 16.98 -24.48 18.53
C VAL A 28 15.82 -23.58 18.12
N TRP A 29 15.68 -23.28 16.82
CA TRP A 29 14.63 -22.41 16.30
C TRP A 29 13.24 -23.09 16.17
N LEU A 30 13.16 -24.43 16.19
CA LEU A 30 11.91 -25.16 15.99
C LEU A 30 10.78 -24.75 16.95
N PRO A 31 10.99 -24.70 18.29
CA PRO A 31 9.93 -24.26 19.21
C PRO A 31 9.47 -22.82 18.95
N VAL A 32 10.39 -21.93 18.56
CA VAL A 32 10.06 -20.53 18.22
C VAL A 32 9.12 -20.48 17.01
N VAL A 33 9.45 -21.18 15.93
CA VAL A 33 8.62 -21.22 14.71
C VAL A 33 7.28 -21.94 14.95
N GLN A 34 7.22 -22.87 15.90
CA GLN A 34 5.95 -23.48 16.32
C GLN A 34 5.07 -22.51 17.13
N SER A 35 5.67 -21.69 17.98
CA SER A 35 4.95 -20.65 18.74
C SER A 35 4.48 -19.48 17.87
N ILE A 36 5.26 -19.12 16.85
CA ILE A 36 4.98 -18.01 15.93
C ILE A 36 5.01 -18.58 14.50
N PRO A 37 3.91 -19.19 14.04
CA PRO A 37 3.86 -19.77 12.72
C PRO A 37 3.99 -18.68 11.64
N PRO A 38 4.68 -18.95 10.53
CA PRO A 38 4.68 -18.05 9.39
C PRO A 38 3.26 -17.86 8.84
N GLY A 39 2.98 -16.67 8.28
CA GLY A 39 1.67 -16.33 7.72
C GLY A 39 1.16 -17.31 6.64
N PRO A 40 -0.15 -17.29 6.34
CA PRO A 40 -0.77 -18.18 5.35
C PRO A 40 -0.16 -18.00 3.95
N SER A 41 -0.39 -18.99 3.07
CA SER A 41 0.18 -19.02 1.73
C SER A 41 -0.12 -17.76 0.90
N ILE A 42 0.68 -17.54 -0.14
CA ILE A 42 0.54 -16.47 -1.14
C ILE A 42 -0.73 -16.70 -1.98
N ILE A 43 -1.90 -16.56 -1.37
CA ILE A 43 -3.18 -16.52 -2.07
C ILE A 43 -3.34 -15.08 -2.53
N ARG A 44 -3.41 -14.88 -3.83
CA ARG A 44 -3.83 -13.60 -4.41
C ARG A 44 -5.34 -13.44 -4.15
N SER A 45 -5.70 -12.91 -2.99
CA SER A 45 -7.08 -12.50 -2.73
C SER A 45 -7.38 -11.22 -3.50
N GLN A 46 -8.65 -11.07 -3.92
CA GLN A 46 -9.14 -9.79 -4.40
C GLN A 46 -9.28 -8.84 -3.21
N ASN A 47 -8.82 -7.59 -3.34
CA ASN A 47 -9.15 -6.56 -2.36
C ASN A 47 -10.56 -6.05 -2.70
N GLU A 48 -11.56 -6.48 -1.92
CA GLU A 48 -12.98 -6.16 -2.16
C GLU A 48 -13.25 -4.67 -1.89
N GLN A 49 -12.54 -4.10 -0.93
CA GLN A 49 -12.69 -2.72 -0.53
C GLN A 49 -11.77 -1.81 -1.34
N VAL A 50 -12.34 -0.70 -1.81
CA VAL A 50 -11.54 0.41 -2.33
C VAL A 50 -10.84 1.03 -1.13
N ASN A 51 -9.53 1.27 -1.19
CA ASN A 51 -8.87 2.06 -0.16
C ASN A 51 -9.35 3.50 -0.30
N VAL A 52 -10.38 3.84 0.48
CA VAL A 52 -10.96 5.18 0.57
C VAL A 52 -10.43 5.94 1.79
N SER A 53 -9.36 5.40 2.41
CA SER A 53 -8.66 5.99 3.54
C SER A 53 -8.03 7.31 3.09
N GLY A 54 -8.61 8.43 3.54
CA GLY A 54 -8.18 9.77 3.20
C GLY A 54 -9.18 10.58 2.37
N GLN A 55 -10.25 9.97 1.85
CA GLN A 55 -11.29 10.76 1.17
C GLN A 55 -12.37 11.18 2.17
N SER A 56 -12.77 12.45 2.08
CA SER A 56 -13.90 12.99 2.83
C SER A 56 -15.22 12.36 2.36
N GLU A 57 -16.27 12.40 3.18
CA GLU A 57 -17.59 11.88 2.81
C GLU A 57 -18.17 12.58 1.57
N LEU A 58 -17.87 13.88 1.42
CA LEU A 58 -18.22 14.68 0.25
C LEU A 58 -17.52 14.17 -1.02
N GLU A 59 -16.23 13.86 -0.93
CA GLU A 59 -15.48 13.30 -2.05
C GLU A 59 -15.98 11.93 -2.45
N LYS A 60 -16.27 11.06 -1.47
CA LYS A 60 -16.89 9.76 -1.72
C LYS A 60 -18.20 9.92 -2.48
N ALA A 61 -19.04 10.87 -2.09
CA ALA A 61 -20.30 11.15 -2.77
C ALA A 61 -20.08 11.63 -4.22
N LEU A 62 -19.11 12.53 -4.46
CA LEU A 62 -18.75 13.02 -5.79
C LEU A 62 -18.21 11.90 -6.70
N PHE A 63 -17.40 10.98 -6.17
CA PHE A 63 -16.85 9.85 -6.93
C PHE A 63 -17.87 8.72 -7.15
N THR A 64 -18.89 8.59 -6.30
CA THR A 64 -19.98 7.62 -6.47
C THR A 64 -20.92 8.02 -7.62
N GLN A 65 -20.98 9.31 -7.98
CA GLN A 65 -21.74 9.81 -9.13
C GLN A 65 -21.08 9.52 -10.50
N GLN A 66 -20.38 8.39 -10.65
CA GLN A 66 -20.01 7.92 -11.97
C GLN A 66 -21.23 7.34 -12.68
N GLN A 67 -21.80 8.19 -13.52
CA GLN A 67 -22.80 7.90 -14.55
C GLN A 67 -22.75 6.43 -14.99
N THR A 68 -23.89 5.75 -14.83
CA THR A 68 -24.15 4.44 -15.42
C THR A 68 -24.01 4.56 -16.94
N LYS A 69 -22.81 4.31 -17.46
CA LYS A 69 -22.59 4.21 -18.90
C LYS A 69 -23.35 2.98 -19.37
N THR A 70 -24.58 3.17 -19.84
CA THR A 70 -25.43 2.20 -20.54
C THR A 70 -24.86 1.90 -21.93
N ARG A 71 -23.57 1.53 -22.01
CA ARG A 71 -23.03 1.00 -23.26
C ARG A 71 -23.30 -0.50 -23.27
N LEU A 72 -24.22 -0.91 -24.14
CA LEU A 72 -24.42 -2.30 -24.53
C LEU A 72 -23.09 -2.82 -25.08
N ARG A 73 -22.31 -3.50 -24.23
CA ARG A 73 -21.02 -4.08 -24.62
C ARG A 73 -21.26 -5.41 -25.32
N HIS A 74 -21.36 -5.39 -26.65
CA HIS A 74 -21.09 -6.58 -27.46
C HIS A 74 -19.58 -6.82 -27.53
N SER A 75 -18.98 -7.16 -26.38
CA SER A 75 -17.55 -7.47 -26.27
C SER A 75 -17.38 -8.71 -25.40
N GLN A 76 -17.75 -9.86 -25.94
CA GLN A 76 -17.30 -11.16 -25.45
C GLN A 76 -15.83 -11.44 -25.83
N LYS A 77 -14.99 -10.42 -26.03
CA LYS A 77 -13.54 -10.61 -26.10
C LYS A 77 -13.03 -10.61 -24.66
N HIS A 78 -12.55 -11.77 -24.23
CA HIS A 78 -11.93 -12.09 -22.94
C HIS A 78 -12.85 -12.67 -21.86
N LEU A 79 -13.24 -13.94 -22.05
CA LEU A 79 -13.76 -14.86 -21.02
C LEU A 79 -12.74 -15.17 -19.89
N ARG A 80 -11.63 -14.45 -19.81
CA ARG A 80 -10.60 -14.64 -18.77
C ARG A 80 -10.78 -13.58 -17.70
N THR A 81 -11.04 -14.02 -16.48
CA THR A 81 -11.01 -13.15 -15.30
C THR A 81 -9.62 -12.53 -15.19
N PRO A 82 -9.50 -11.18 -15.20
CA PRO A 82 -8.20 -10.55 -15.00
C PRO A 82 -7.67 -10.93 -13.61
N PRO A 83 -6.34 -11.13 -13.47
CA PRO A 83 -5.77 -11.41 -12.15
C PRO A 83 -6.04 -10.23 -11.21
N PRO A 84 -6.25 -10.47 -9.91
CA PRO A 84 -6.44 -9.39 -8.94
C PRO A 84 -5.17 -8.52 -8.94
N ARG A 85 -5.35 -7.22 -9.19
CA ARG A 85 -4.30 -6.21 -9.14
C ARG A 85 -4.67 -5.18 -8.07
N PRO A 86 -3.68 -4.62 -7.35
CA PRO A 86 -3.95 -3.50 -6.45
C PRO A 86 -4.52 -2.33 -7.26
N ARG A 87 -5.47 -1.61 -6.65
CA ARG A 87 -6.02 -0.39 -7.25
C ARG A 87 -5.01 0.74 -7.09
N ALA A 88 -5.00 1.69 -8.03
CA ALA A 88 -4.20 2.90 -7.90
C ALA A 88 -4.72 3.74 -6.72
N ILE A 89 -3.80 4.24 -5.89
CA ILE A 89 -4.10 5.19 -4.83
C ILE A 89 -4.13 6.58 -5.48
N VAL A 90 -5.27 7.28 -5.36
CA VAL A 90 -5.47 8.59 -5.97
C VAL A 90 -6.11 9.50 -4.93
N TYR A 91 -5.50 10.66 -4.75
CA TYR A 91 -5.94 11.66 -3.78
C TYR A 91 -6.50 12.89 -4.51
N PRO A 92 -7.49 13.60 -3.93
CA PRO A 92 -8.01 14.83 -4.52
C PRO A 92 -6.94 15.92 -4.63
N GLU A 93 -6.00 15.99 -3.68
CA GLU A 93 -4.91 16.95 -3.65
C GLU A 93 -3.94 16.75 -4.82
N ASP A 94 -3.84 15.55 -5.40
CA ASP A 94 -3.00 15.29 -6.58
C ASP A 94 -3.40 16.16 -7.77
N LYS A 95 -4.68 16.51 -7.88
CA LYS A 95 -5.18 17.44 -8.91
C LYS A 95 -4.73 18.86 -8.60
N LEU A 96 -4.81 19.29 -7.34
CA LEU A 96 -4.38 20.61 -6.89
C LEU A 96 -2.87 20.79 -7.07
N ARG A 97 -2.06 19.80 -6.66
CA ARG A 97 -0.61 19.78 -6.88
C ARG A 97 -0.25 19.95 -8.35
N LYS A 98 -0.89 19.17 -9.23
CA LYS A 98 -0.64 19.25 -10.69
C LYS A 98 -0.97 20.63 -11.25
N GLN A 99 -2.06 21.23 -10.80
CA GLN A 99 -2.44 22.57 -11.24
C GLN A 99 -1.43 23.61 -10.72
N PHE A 100 -1.09 23.55 -9.43
CA PHE A 100 -0.16 24.48 -8.80
C PHE A 100 1.22 24.51 -9.49
N TYR A 101 1.86 23.36 -9.70
CA TYR A 101 3.18 23.31 -10.34
C TYR A 101 3.15 23.59 -11.86
N LYS A 102 1.97 23.47 -12.48
CA LYS A 102 1.79 23.90 -13.87
C LYS A 102 1.74 25.42 -13.98
N ASP A 103 1.04 26.06 -13.06
CA ASP A 103 0.90 27.52 -13.02
C ASP A 103 2.19 28.19 -12.50
N HIS A 104 2.96 27.49 -11.65
CA HIS A 104 4.21 27.98 -11.02
C HIS A 104 5.42 27.10 -11.39
N PRO A 105 5.92 27.16 -12.64
CA PRO A 105 7.00 26.28 -13.10
C PRO A 105 8.31 26.47 -12.33
N PHE A 106 8.57 27.69 -11.83
CA PHE A 106 9.78 27.99 -11.07
C PHE A 106 9.79 27.40 -9.66
N GLU A 107 8.64 26.96 -9.12
CA GLU A 107 8.60 26.30 -7.81
C GLU A 107 9.31 24.94 -7.86
N LEU A 108 9.32 24.28 -9.01
CA LEU A 108 10.06 23.02 -9.20
C LEU A 108 11.58 23.18 -9.08
N ALA A 109 12.10 24.40 -9.24
CA ALA A 109 13.53 24.67 -9.07
C ALA A 109 13.93 24.83 -7.60
N ARG A 110 12.96 24.98 -6.70
CA ARG A 110 13.22 25.16 -5.27
C ARG A 110 13.58 23.82 -4.61
N PRO A 111 14.66 23.75 -3.83
CA PRO A 111 15.08 22.49 -3.21
C PRO A 111 14.07 22.05 -2.15
N LYS A 112 13.67 20.77 -2.20
CA LYS A 112 12.75 20.13 -1.24
C LYS A 112 13.39 18.88 -0.63
N VAL A 113 13.30 18.75 0.69
CA VAL A 113 13.76 17.57 1.44
C VAL A 113 12.67 16.50 1.39
N LEU A 114 13.02 15.30 0.92
CA LEU A 114 12.13 14.13 0.88
C LEU A 114 12.36 13.15 2.04
N VAL A 115 13.26 13.50 2.95
CA VAL A 115 13.53 12.73 4.16
C VAL A 115 12.44 13.07 5.17
N GLU A 116 11.66 12.07 5.56
CA GLU A 116 10.59 12.19 6.54
C GLU A 116 11.15 12.35 7.96
N ASN A 117 10.44 13.13 8.79
CA ASN A 117 10.78 13.31 10.21
C ASN A 117 10.26 12.13 11.07
N GLU A 118 10.89 11.90 12.23
CA GLU A 118 10.59 10.76 13.12
C GLU A 118 9.12 10.65 13.55
N LEU A 119 8.42 11.78 13.65
CA LEU A 119 7.04 11.82 14.12
C LEU A 119 6.04 11.38 13.04
N GLY A 120 6.40 11.42 11.76
CA GLY A 120 5.48 11.10 10.66
C GLY A 120 4.17 11.92 10.68
N VAL A 121 4.15 13.04 11.42
CA VAL A 121 2.99 13.92 11.56
C VAL A 121 3.08 14.99 10.49
N ASN A 122 2.10 14.98 9.59
CA ASN A 122 1.87 16.07 8.65
C ASN A 122 1.30 17.29 9.38
N ARG A 123 1.35 18.44 8.72
CA ARG A 123 0.68 19.68 9.16
C ARG A 123 -0.75 19.39 9.65
N THR A 124 -1.05 19.77 10.89
CA THR A 124 -2.38 19.62 11.50
C THR A 124 -3.24 20.88 11.33
N ASP A 125 -2.60 22.05 11.33
CA ASP A 125 -3.27 23.34 11.39
C ASP A 125 -3.25 24.02 10.02
N PHE A 126 -4.39 24.00 9.33
CA PHE A 126 -4.59 24.62 8.01
C PHE A 126 -5.25 26.01 8.08
N SER A 127 -5.34 26.61 9.27
CA SER A 127 -5.96 27.92 9.48
C SER A 127 -5.13 29.09 8.95
N LYS A 128 -3.80 28.91 8.92
CA LYS A 128 -2.81 29.85 8.39
C LYS A 128 -1.93 29.10 7.39
N LEU A 129 -1.29 29.79 6.45
CA LEU A 129 -0.29 29.21 5.54
C LEU A 129 1.08 29.07 6.21
N MET A 130 1.51 30.08 6.97
CA MET A 130 2.74 30.02 7.75
C MET A 130 2.40 29.64 9.20
N LEU A 131 2.97 28.54 9.69
CA LEU A 131 2.86 28.16 11.10
C LEU A 131 3.87 28.92 11.96
N ASP A 132 3.59 29.00 13.26
CA ASP A 132 4.48 29.62 14.22
C ASP A 132 5.80 28.82 14.29
N GLY A 133 6.92 29.48 13.98
CA GLY A 133 8.25 28.87 13.92
C GLY A 133 8.68 28.35 12.54
N MET A 134 7.82 28.42 11.51
CA MET A 134 8.19 28.10 10.13
C MET A 134 8.89 29.29 9.46
N HIS A 135 9.98 29.02 8.74
CA HIS A 135 10.68 30.04 7.96
C HIS A 135 9.99 30.26 6.60
N PRO A 136 9.92 31.48 6.03
CA PRO A 136 9.27 31.72 4.74
C PRO A 136 9.81 30.85 3.60
N SER A 137 11.10 30.50 3.64
CA SER A 137 11.72 29.58 2.67
C SER A 137 11.34 28.11 2.84
N GLN A 138 10.48 27.76 3.80
CA GLN A 138 9.92 26.41 4.00
C GLN A 138 8.48 26.29 3.48
N ILE A 139 7.79 27.39 3.20
CA ILE A 139 6.40 27.41 2.70
C ILE A 139 6.40 27.07 1.21
N ASP A 140 5.85 25.96 0.80
CA ASP A 140 5.78 25.53 -0.61
C ASP A 140 4.32 25.33 -1.07
N GLY A 141 4.14 24.73 -2.25
CA GLY A 141 2.82 24.43 -2.80
C GLY A 141 2.00 23.37 -2.04
N GLU A 142 2.55 22.77 -0.98
CA GLU A 142 1.84 21.83 -0.10
C GLU A 142 1.38 22.47 1.21
N ALA A 143 1.72 23.75 1.46
CA ALA A 143 1.51 24.43 2.73
C ALA A 143 0.09 24.93 2.97
#